data_AF-A0A7C4E1I3-F1
#
_entry.id   AF-A0A7C4E1I3-F1
#
_cell.length_a   1.000
_cell.length_b   1.000
_cell.length_c   1.000
_cell.angle_alpha   90.00
_cell.angle_beta   90.00
_cell.angle_gamma   90.00
#
_symmetry.space_group_name_H-M   'P 1'
#
loop_
_entity.id
_entity.type
_entity.pdbx_description
1 polymer ?
#
loop_
_entity_poly.entity_id
_entity_poly.type
_entity_poly.pdbx_seq_one_letter_code
_entity_poly.pdbx_strand_id
1 'polypeptide(L)'
;MIGVILFSLFGVFMGLIASRDLIKKLSNNDYNVVRVFNRIEKFDVPIGFLGVLIGVWNIFSPNFGFRTNVPGADLTILGVLIPASLITLSGLVLVIHFVLQYLNIPVENKQRVISLANEYSDIIGVATVIFSLLHLVTYQTILL
;
A
#
# COMPACT_ATOMS: atom_id res chain seq x y z
N MET A 1 15.24 12.76 4.26
CA MET A 1 15.57 11.43 4.83
C MET A 1 14.42 10.86 5.67
N ILE A 2 13.91 11.58 6.68
CA ILE A 2 12.79 11.12 7.51
C ILE A 2 11.53 10.78 6.68
N GLY A 3 11.18 11.59 5.67
CA GLY A 3 10.01 11.34 4.83
C GLY A 3 10.06 10.01 4.07
N VAL A 4 11.24 9.64 3.53
CA VAL A 4 11.45 8.35 2.85
C VAL A 4 11.27 7.19 3.82
N ILE A 5 11.87 7.28 5.02
CA ILE A 5 11.77 6.23 6.05
C ILE A 5 10.30 6.05 6.47
N LEU A 6 9.60 7.15 6.77
CA LEU A 6 8.20 7.10 7.17
C LEU A 6 7.31 6.52 6.07
N PHE A 7 7.53 6.92 4.83
CA PHE A 7 6.80 6.39 3.69
C PHE A 7 7.05 4.90 3.46
N SER A 8 8.30 4.44 3.56
CA SER A 8 8.62 3.01 3.46
C SER A 8 8.02 2.20 4.61
N LEU A 9 8.10 2.69 5.85
CA LEU A 9 7.48 2.00 7.00
C LEU A 9 5.97 1.93 6.84
N PHE A 10 5.35 3.00 6.35
CA PHE A 10 3.93 3.01 6.01
C PHE A 10 3.60 2.01 4.91
N GLY A 11 4.43 1.90 3.87
CA GLY A 11 4.26 0.91 2.81
C GLY A 11 4.38 -0.53 3.30
N VAL A 12 5.35 -0.83 4.16
CA VAL A 12 5.45 -2.14 4.82
C VAL A 12 4.19 -2.44 5.61
N PHE A 13 3.71 -1.48 6.41
CA PHE A 13 2.49 -1.63 7.19
C PHE A 13 1.25 -1.89 6.29
N MET A 14 1.07 -1.11 5.23
CA MET A 14 -0.02 -1.28 4.26
C MET A 14 0.03 -2.66 3.59
N GLY A 15 1.23 -3.09 3.16
CA GLY A 15 1.42 -4.38 2.51
C GLY A 15 1.09 -5.57 3.43
N LEU A 16 1.46 -5.49 4.71
CA LEU A 16 1.10 -6.50 5.72
C LEU A 16 -0.41 -6.60 5.93
N ILE A 17 -1.13 -5.47 5.93
CA ILE A 17 -2.59 -5.48 6.09
C ILE A 17 -3.26 -6.05 4.83
N ALA A 18 -2.81 -5.64 3.64
CA ALA A 18 -3.35 -6.13 2.39
C ALA A 18 -3.12 -7.65 2.16
N SER A 19 -2.04 -8.20 2.73
CA SER A 19 -1.68 -9.64 2.66
C SER A 19 -2.09 -10.43 3.91
N ARG A 20 -3.01 -9.91 4.73
CA ARG A 20 -3.39 -10.54 6.01
C ARG A 20 -3.87 -11.98 5.89
N ASP A 21 -4.57 -12.33 4.83
CA ASP A 21 -5.15 -13.67 4.69
C ASP A 21 -4.07 -14.69 4.39
N LEU A 22 -3.09 -14.33 3.55
CA LEU A 22 -1.86 -15.09 3.40
C LEU A 22 -1.10 -15.23 4.73
N ILE A 23 -0.94 -14.14 5.49
CA ILE A 23 -0.20 -14.19 6.77
C ILE A 23 -0.91 -15.09 7.78
N LYS A 24 -2.24 -15.00 7.90
CA LYS A 24 -3.05 -15.89 8.77
C LYS A 24 -2.90 -17.37 8.36
N LYS A 25 -2.87 -17.65 7.04
CA LYS A 25 -2.63 -19.01 6.53
C LYS A 25 -1.22 -19.51 6.87
N LEU A 26 -0.20 -18.69 6.63
CA LEU A 26 1.20 -19.03 6.90
C LEU A 26 1.48 -19.20 8.41
N SER A 27 0.75 -18.50 9.27
CA SER A 27 0.84 -18.66 10.72
C SER A 27 0.06 -19.87 11.24
N ASN A 28 -0.40 -20.79 10.35
CA ASN A 28 -1.27 -21.92 10.70
C ASN A 28 -2.52 -21.50 11.49
N ASN A 29 -3.07 -20.31 11.19
CA ASN A 29 -4.16 -19.70 11.93
C ASN A 29 -3.89 -19.53 13.44
N ASP A 30 -2.62 -19.26 13.81
CA ASP A 30 -2.27 -18.88 15.18
C ASP A 30 -3.24 -17.84 15.72
N TYR A 31 -3.81 -18.15 16.89
CA TYR A 31 -4.88 -17.37 17.47
C TYR A 31 -4.48 -15.91 17.78
N ASN A 32 -3.22 -15.66 18.16
CA ASN A 32 -2.75 -14.31 18.43
C ASN A 32 -2.62 -13.49 17.15
N VAL A 33 -2.10 -14.10 16.08
CA VAL A 33 -1.98 -13.46 14.75
C VAL A 33 -3.36 -13.12 14.20
N VAL A 34 -4.28 -14.09 14.20
CA VAL A 34 -5.67 -13.89 13.73
C VAL A 34 -6.35 -12.79 14.54
N ARG A 35 -6.20 -12.80 15.88
CA ARG A 35 -6.77 -11.77 16.76
C ARG A 35 -6.26 -10.36 16.43
N VAL A 36 -4.97 -10.19 16.14
CA VAL A 36 -4.39 -8.89 15.79
C VAL A 36 -5.00 -8.38 14.48
N PHE A 37 -5.02 -9.19 13.43
CA PHE A 37 -5.57 -8.76 12.14
C PHE A 37 -7.07 -8.47 12.20
N ASN A 38 -7.84 -9.27 12.94
CA ASN A 38 -9.28 -9.00 13.14
C ASN A 38 -9.54 -7.69 13.91
N ARG A 39 -8.60 -7.25 14.76
CA ARG A 39 -8.69 -5.91 15.39
C ARG A 39 -8.38 -4.79 14.41
N ILE A 40 -7.39 -5.01 13.52
CA ILE A 40 -6.98 -4.04 12.50
C ILE A 40 -8.07 -3.89 11.41
N GLU A 41 -8.80 -4.95 11.07
CA GLU A 41 -9.90 -4.96 10.08
C GLU A 41 -10.94 -3.85 10.31
N LYS A 42 -11.19 -3.48 11.57
CA LYS A 42 -12.10 -2.38 11.92
C LYS A 42 -11.65 -1.02 11.39
N PHE A 43 -10.38 -0.88 11.05
CA PHE A 43 -9.75 0.32 10.56
C PHE A 43 -9.40 0.24 9.07
N ASP A 44 -9.83 -0.80 8.35
CA ASP A 44 -9.53 -0.98 6.93
C ASP A 44 -9.90 0.24 6.08
N VAL A 45 -11.10 0.78 6.31
CA VAL A 45 -11.59 1.94 5.56
C VAL A 45 -10.70 3.18 5.77
N PRO A 46 -10.49 3.68 7.01
CA PRO A 46 -9.63 4.85 7.21
C PRO A 46 -8.18 4.60 6.82
N ILE A 47 -7.61 3.42 7.09
CA ILE A 47 -6.23 3.06 6.69
C ILE A 47 -6.12 3.03 5.17
N GLY A 48 -7.08 2.42 4.48
CA GLY A 48 -7.07 2.33 3.04
C GLY A 48 -7.24 3.69 2.36
N PHE A 49 -8.10 4.56 2.88
CA PHE A 49 -8.20 5.95 2.39
C PHE A 49 -6.88 6.71 2.58
N LEU A 50 -6.24 6.56 3.73
CA LEU A 50 -4.93 7.15 3.99
C LEU A 50 -3.87 6.60 3.01
N GLY A 51 -3.91 5.30 2.75
CA GLY A 51 -3.07 4.62 1.75
C GLY A 51 -3.23 5.21 0.36
N VAL A 52 -4.47 5.35 -0.11
CA VAL A 52 -4.76 5.98 -1.42
C VAL A 52 -4.28 7.43 -1.44
N LEU A 53 -4.57 8.21 -0.40
CA LEU A 53 -4.18 9.62 -0.34
C LEU A 53 -2.66 9.80 -0.39
N ILE A 54 -1.93 9.08 0.46
CA ILE A 54 -0.46 9.15 0.54
C ILE A 54 0.17 8.59 -0.73
N GLY A 55 -0.32 7.47 -1.25
CA GLY A 55 0.18 6.87 -2.48
C GLY A 55 0.01 7.81 -3.68
N VAL A 56 -1.21 8.30 -3.92
CA VAL A 56 -1.51 9.23 -5.01
C VAL A 56 -0.73 10.53 -4.86
N TRP A 57 -0.64 11.08 -3.65
CA TRP A 57 0.15 12.30 -3.41
C TRP A 57 1.62 12.12 -3.82
N ASN A 58 2.24 10.99 -3.47
CA ASN A 58 3.65 10.74 -3.79
C ASN A 58 3.89 10.36 -5.26
N ILE A 59 2.86 9.92 -5.99
CA ILE A 59 2.93 9.80 -7.46
C ILE A 59 3.11 11.17 -8.11
N PHE A 60 2.37 12.19 -7.64
CA PHE A 60 2.39 13.54 -8.22
C PHE A 60 3.43 14.48 -7.60
N SER A 61 3.84 14.24 -6.36
CA SER A 61 4.80 15.06 -5.62
C SER A 61 5.84 14.18 -4.92
N PRO A 62 6.76 13.54 -5.69
CA PRO A 62 7.70 12.53 -5.18
C PRO A 62 8.81 13.07 -4.26
N ASN A 63 8.77 14.34 -3.86
CA ASN A 63 9.88 15.01 -3.17
C ASN A 63 10.12 14.56 -1.71
N PHE A 64 9.22 13.81 -1.05
CA PHE A 64 9.37 13.29 0.33
C PHE A 64 9.98 14.26 1.38
N GLY A 65 9.81 15.58 1.21
CA GLY A 65 10.43 16.59 2.05
C GLY A 65 11.94 16.80 1.85
N PHE A 66 12.55 16.22 0.82
CA PHE A 66 13.87 16.61 0.33
C PHE A 66 13.77 17.92 -0.45
N ARG A 67 14.51 18.94 0.00
CA ARG A 67 14.93 20.04 -0.86
C ARG A 67 16.21 19.59 -1.53
N THR A 68 16.14 19.10 -2.76
CA THR A 68 17.34 18.84 -3.55
C THR A 68 17.89 20.20 -4.00
N ASN A 69 18.94 20.67 -3.34
CA ASN A 69 19.77 21.79 -3.83
C ASN A 69 20.69 21.35 -5.00
N VAL A 70 20.49 20.12 -5.51
CA VAL A 70 21.30 19.51 -6.57
C VAL A 70 20.44 19.43 -7.83
N PRO A 71 20.76 20.23 -8.86
CA PRO A 71 20.10 20.15 -10.16
C PRO A 71 20.36 18.77 -10.78
N GLY A 72 19.31 18.05 -11.18
CA GLY A 72 19.42 16.74 -11.84
C GLY A 72 19.43 15.52 -10.93
N ALA A 73 19.20 15.66 -9.62
CA ALA A 73 18.74 14.55 -8.77
C ALA A 73 17.27 14.23 -9.13
N ASP A 74 17.07 13.77 -10.37
CA ASP A 74 15.77 13.41 -10.89
C ASP A 74 15.29 12.17 -10.13
N LEU A 75 14.26 12.37 -9.32
CA LEU A 75 13.53 11.31 -8.64
C LEU A 75 13.20 10.21 -9.64
N THR A 76 13.96 9.11 -9.59
CA THR A 76 13.79 8.03 -10.55
C THR A 76 12.40 7.43 -10.41
N ILE A 77 11.73 7.25 -11.54
CA ILE A 77 10.41 6.61 -11.66
C ILE A 77 10.37 5.31 -10.84
N LEU A 78 11.44 4.52 -10.85
CA LEU A 78 11.52 3.26 -10.09
C LEU A 78 11.62 3.46 -8.57
N GLY A 79 12.29 4.52 -8.10
CA GLY A 79 12.46 4.81 -6.68
C GLY A 79 11.14 5.18 -6.01
N VAL A 80 10.27 5.94 -6.67
CA VAL A 80 9.07 6.49 -6.02
C VAL A 80 7.76 5.97 -6.60
N LEU A 81 7.66 5.85 -7.93
CA LEU A 81 6.39 5.52 -8.58
C LEU A 81 5.93 4.11 -8.22
N ILE A 82 6.84 3.13 -8.21
CA ILE A 82 6.49 1.73 -7.91
C ILE A 82 5.97 1.61 -6.47
N PRO A 83 6.72 2.02 -5.43
CA PRO A 83 6.21 1.97 -4.06
C PRO A 83 4.90 2.76 -3.87
N ALA A 84 4.79 3.95 -4.46
CA ALA A 84 3.58 4.78 -4.33
C ALA A 84 2.36 4.16 -5.02
N SER A 85 2.55 3.53 -6.18
CA SER A 85 1.49 2.79 -6.88
C SER A 85 1.04 1.58 -6.08
N LEU A 86 1.97 0.82 -5.51
CA LEU A 86 1.67 -0.36 -4.68
C LEU A 86 0.95 0.01 -3.38
N ILE A 87 1.33 1.11 -2.74
CA ILE A 87 0.61 1.66 -1.58
C ILE A 87 -0.81 2.10 -1.97
N THR A 88 -0.96 2.75 -3.14
CA THR A 88 -2.27 3.14 -3.66
C THR A 88 -3.16 1.92 -3.90
N LEU A 89 -2.63 0.88 -4.55
CA LEU A 89 -3.35 -0.36 -4.81
C LEU A 89 -3.71 -1.10 -3.52
N SER A 90 -2.79 -1.20 -2.56
CA SER A 90 -3.05 -1.76 -1.24
C SER A 90 -4.18 -1.00 -0.52
N GLY A 91 -4.15 0.34 -0.60
CA GLY A 91 -5.22 1.17 -0.06
C GLY A 91 -6.57 0.93 -0.73
N LEU A 92 -6.58 0.85 -2.08
CA LEU A 92 -7.79 0.57 -2.86
C LEU A 92 -8.42 -0.77 -2.49
N VAL A 93 -7.62 -1.84 -2.36
CA VAL A 93 -8.10 -3.17 -1.95
C VAL A 93 -8.85 -3.10 -0.62
N LEU A 94 -8.37 -2.31 0.35
CA LEU A 94 -9.01 -2.16 1.66
C LEU A 94 -10.31 -1.34 1.61
N VAL A 95 -10.42 -0.34 0.73
CA VAL A 95 -11.62 0.52 0.64
C VAL A 95 -12.62 0.10 -0.44
N ILE A 96 -12.28 -0.84 -1.32
CA ILE A 96 -13.06 -1.09 -2.55
C ILE A 96 -14.52 -1.44 -2.26
N HIS A 97 -14.77 -2.25 -1.21
CA HIS A 97 -16.10 -2.63 -0.78
C HIS A 97 -16.94 -1.41 -0.38
N PHE A 98 -16.32 -0.48 0.36
CA PHE A 98 -16.97 0.76 0.79
C PHE A 98 -17.24 1.68 -0.41
N VAL A 99 -16.24 1.89 -1.28
CA VAL A 99 -16.38 2.77 -2.45
C VAL A 99 -17.48 2.28 -3.40
N LEU A 100 -17.55 0.97 -3.67
CA LEU A 100 -18.54 0.39 -4.56
C LEU A 100 -19.98 0.53 -4.05
N GLN A 101 -20.21 0.73 -2.75
CA GLN A 101 -21.56 0.97 -2.22
C GLN A 101 -22.14 2.29 -2.75
N TYR A 102 -21.30 3.31 -2.97
CA TYR A 102 -21.72 4.63 -3.42
C TYR A 102 -21.77 4.78 -4.94
N LEU A 103 -21.20 3.83 -5.68
CA LEU A 103 -21.22 3.85 -7.14
C LEU A 103 -22.52 3.24 -7.68
N ASN A 104 -23.18 3.97 -8.59
CA ASN A 104 -24.37 3.51 -9.29
C ASN A 104 -24.00 2.62 -10.49
N ILE A 105 -23.49 1.43 -10.21
CA ILE A 105 -23.12 0.41 -11.21
C ILE A 105 -23.86 -0.91 -10.94
N PRO A 106 -24.06 -1.77 -11.95
CA PRO A 106 -24.72 -3.07 -11.79
C PRO A 106 -24.07 -3.93 -10.70
N VAL A 107 -24.88 -4.70 -9.97
CA VAL A 107 -24.42 -5.57 -8.88
C VAL A 107 -23.38 -6.59 -9.36
N GLU A 108 -23.58 -7.14 -10.55
CA GLU A 108 -22.64 -8.07 -11.21
C GLU A 108 -21.25 -7.46 -11.37
N ASN A 109 -21.18 -6.18 -11.78
CA ASN A 109 -19.90 -5.48 -11.92
C ASN A 109 -19.26 -5.20 -10.56
N LYS A 110 -20.04 -4.86 -9.52
CA LYS A 110 -19.52 -4.69 -8.15
C LYS A 110 -18.88 -5.98 -7.64
N GLN A 111 -19.58 -7.10 -7.80
CA GLN A 111 -19.09 -8.43 -7.38
C GLN A 111 -17.82 -8.82 -8.13
N ARG A 112 -17.74 -8.55 -9.44
CA ARG A 112 -16.55 -8.82 -10.24
C ARG A 112 -15.32 -8.03 -9.74
N VAL A 113 -15.49 -6.75 -9.45
CA VAL A 113 -14.40 -5.90 -8.93
C VAL A 113 -13.96 -6.37 -7.54
N ILE A 114 -14.90 -6.71 -6.67
CA ILE A 114 -14.61 -7.27 -5.34
C ILE A 114 -13.82 -8.58 -5.45
N SER A 115 -14.25 -9.49 -6.34
CA SER A 115 -13.57 -10.76 -6.55
C SER A 115 -12.13 -10.55 -7.00
N LEU A 116 -11.89 -9.65 -7.96
CA LEU A 116 -10.53 -9.32 -8.42
C LEU A 116 -9.69 -8.70 -7.31
N ALA A 117 -10.25 -7.77 -6.54
CA ALA A 117 -9.54 -7.15 -5.43
C ALA A 117 -9.10 -8.18 -4.38
N ASN A 118 -9.96 -9.15 -4.06
CA ASN A 118 -9.65 -10.22 -3.11
C ASN A 118 -8.67 -11.25 -3.69
N GLU A 119 -8.74 -11.54 -5.00
CA GLU A 119 -7.82 -12.48 -5.67
C GLU A 119 -6.38 -11.96 -5.67
N TYR A 120 -6.21 -10.65 -5.91
CA TYR A 120 -4.89 -10.04 -6.00
C TYR A 120 -4.40 -9.35 -4.72
N SER A 121 -5.20 -9.32 -3.64
CA SER A 121 -4.85 -8.61 -2.40
C SER A 121 -3.52 -9.09 -1.81
N ASP A 122 -3.33 -10.41 -1.75
CA ASP A 122 -2.14 -11.04 -1.20
C ASP A 122 -0.90 -10.70 -2.02
N ILE A 123 -1.01 -10.77 -3.36
CA ILE A 123 0.09 -10.46 -4.29
C ILE A 123 0.46 -8.97 -4.20
N ILE A 124 -0.53 -8.09 -4.22
CA ILE A 124 -0.33 -6.64 -4.06
C ILE A 124 0.32 -6.34 -2.72
N GLY A 125 -0.16 -6.97 -1.63
CA GLY A 125 0.38 -6.77 -0.29
C GLY A 125 1.84 -7.20 -0.18
N VAL A 126 2.18 -8.40 -0.66
CA VAL A 126 3.56 -8.91 -0.67
C VAL A 126 4.48 -8.02 -1.52
N ALA A 127 4.03 -7.64 -2.72
CA ALA A 127 4.80 -6.73 -3.57
C ALA A 127 5.04 -5.39 -2.86
N THR A 128 4.02 -4.83 -2.19
CA THR A 128 4.13 -3.58 -1.43
C THR A 128 5.19 -3.69 -0.33
N VAL A 129 5.23 -4.80 0.42
CA VAL A 129 6.27 -5.04 1.45
C VAL A 129 7.66 -5.07 0.82
N ILE A 130 7.85 -5.87 -0.23
CA ILE A 130 9.16 -6.04 -0.89
C ILE A 130 9.67 -4.70 -1.42
N PHE A 131 8.86 -3.98 -2.19
CA PHE A 131 9.28 -2.70 -2.77
C PHE A 131 9.45 -1.60 -1.72
N SER A 132 8.70 -1.62 -0.62
CA SER A 132 8.90 -0.67 0.49
C SER A 132 10.20 -0.93 1.24
N LEU A 133 10.59 -2.19 1.44
CA LEU A 133 11.88 -2.56 2.01
C LEU A 133 13.03 -2.22 1.06
N LEU A 134 12.89 -2.52 -0.23
CA LEU A 134 13.87 -2.10 -1.24
C LEU A 134 14.02 -0.58 -1.26
N HIS A 135 12.91 0.16 -1.26
CA HIS A 135 12.91 1.62 -1.16
C HIS A 135 13.63 2.10 0.10
N LEU A 136 13.43 1.46 1.24
CA LEU A 136 14.12 1.79 2.50
C LEU A 136 15.63 1.52 2.46
N VAL A 137 16.08 0.45 1.81
CA VAL A 137 17.51 0.06 1.78
C VAL A 137 18.26 0.81 0.68
N THR A 138 17.63 1.01 -0.46
CA THR A 138 18.27 1.57 -1.66
C THR A 138 18.08 3.08 -1.83
N TYR A 139 17.41 3.75 -0.87
CA TYR A 139 17.15 5.20 -0.98
C TYR A 139 18.42 6.02 -1.20
N GLN A 140 19.58 5.59 -0.68
CA GLN A 140 20.85 6.30 -0.87
C GLN A 140 21.47 6.10 -2.25
N THR A 141 21.03 5.08 -3.00
CA THR A 141 21.59 4.72 -4.32
C THR A 141 20.64 5.07 -5.46
N ILE A 142 19.34 5.20 -5.17
CA ILE A 142 18.27 5.41 -6.15
C ILE A 142 17.65 6.83 -6.04
N LEU A 143 17.75 7.50 -4.88
CA LEU A 143 17.17 8.82 -4.63
C LEU A 143 18.21 9.92 -4.32
N LEU A 144 19.50 9.59 -4.25
CA LEU A 144 20.65 10.51 -4.18
C LEU A 144 21.50 10.34 -5.43
#